data_AF-A0AAN9GNJ1-F1
#
_entry.id   AF-A0AAN9GNJ1-F1
#
_cell.length_a   1.000
_cell.length_b   1.000
_cell.length_c   1.000
_cell.angle_alpha   90.00
_cell.angle_beta   90.00
_cell.angle_gamma   90.00
#
_symmetry.space_group_name_H-M   'P 1'
#
loop_
_entity.id
_entity.type
_entity.pdbx_description
1 polymer ?
#
loop_
_entity_poly.entity_id
_entity_poly.type
_entity_poly.pdbx_seq_one_letter_code
_entity_poly.pdbx_strand_id
1 'polypeptide(L)'
;MNHLHCLDLQQEKGELVARCLNFPKTEDVRDPLHWSRPVFRVTLKDGEGQVICRKECTPSAAHLKRNENEKLEYKCDQCQAAVLTSSEEEVFSMWVNEARPDLDMSRPDLIFKGFSVAKLTKLWSNCVLDEIPPAVQSPISPIRLGLYKGTYGSHGIEIIKVSLSENGYELLGDKILGDPNVPAGKISLYVDLRKPITLNDEREMHEFDFVNSLDPDTLPSPYCFPPNASQPFSLSDNIFMRDTQNLPRTCKARYGGRGQIAAHGYNNPDTCRAQFIVFSEDYFGFLWLDLTSFSVFRLAEDDFS
;
A
#
# COMPACT_ATOMS: atom_id res chain seq x y z
N MET A 1 6.59 9.95 13.38
CA MET A 1 7.50 10.30 12.27
C MET A 1 6.97 9.63 11.02
N ASN A 2 6.37 10.40 10.10
CA ASN A 2 5.70 9.87 8.91
C ASN A 2 6.70 9.88 7.76
N HIS A 3 7.53 8.85 7.71
CA HIS A 3 8.44 8.67 6.59
C HIS A 3 8.10 7.34 5.96
N LEU A 4 7.62 7.37 4.71
CA LEU A 4 8.01 6.43 3.67
C LEU A 4 7.28 6.77 2.36
N HIS A 5 8.05 7.11 1.33
CA HIS A 5 7.61 7.10 -0.06
C HIS A 5 8.48 6.07 -0.75
N CYS A 6 7.88 5.13 -1.46
CA CYS A 6 8.64 4.08 -2.13
C CYS A 6 9.37 4.69 -3.34
N LEU A 7 10.61 5.12 -3.10
CA LEU A 7 11.55 5.60 -4.10
C LEU A 7 12.40 4.44 -4.59
N ASP A 8 12.39 4.22 -5.89
CA ASP A 8 13.25 3.25 -6.55
C ASP A 8 14.43 3.95 -7.25
N LEU A 9 15.59 3.28 -7.30
CA LEU A 9 16.80 3.77 -7.96
C LEU A 9 17.06 2.94 -9.22
N GLN A 10 16.88 3.58 -10.38
CA GLN A 10 17.03 2.93 -11.68
C GLN A 10 18.30 3.44 -12.37
N GLN A 11 19.06 2.53 -12.98
CA GLN A 11 20.22 2.93 -13.77
C GLN A 11 19.79 3.39 -15.17
N GLU A 12 20.08 4.63 -15.53
CA GLU A 12 19.77 5.19 -16.84
C GLU A 12 20.99 5.90 -17.42
N LYS A 13 21.47 5.44 -18.58
CA LYS A 13 22.55 6.10 -19.35
C LYS A 13 23.80 6.42 -18.50
N GLY A 14 24.11 5.59 -17.50
CA GLY A 14 25.27 5.78 -16.61
C GLY A 14 25.00 6.61 -15.35
N GLU A 15 23.76 7.07 -15.14
CA GLU A 15 23.32 7.77 -13.93
C GLU A 15 22.39 6.86 -13.11
N LEU A 16 22.32 7.08 -11.79
CA LEU A 16 21.22 6.53 -10.98
C LEU A 16 20.10 7.56 -10.91
N VAL A 17 18.89 7.16 -11.27
CA VAL A 17 17.71 8.03 -11.31
C VAL A 17 16.72 7.55 -10.28
N ALA A 18 16.36 8.43 -9.34
CA ALA A 18 15.38 8.13 -8.31
C ALA A 18 13.97 8.51 -8.77
N ARG A 19 13.00 7.60 -8.64
CA ARG A 19 11.58 7.87 -8.94
C ARG A 19 10.69 7.34 -7.84
N CYS A 20 9.55 7.98 -7.63
CA CYS A 20 8.54 7.53 -6.69
C CYS A 20 7.45 6.74 -7.42
N LEU A 21 6.90 5.75 -6.73
CA LEU A 21 5.64 5.14 -7.13
C LEU A 21 4.47 6.07 -6.81
N ASN A 22 3.64 6.31 -7.82
CA ASN A 22 2.34 6.98 -7.67
C ASN A 22 1.20 5.96 -7.69
N PHE A 23 0.13 6.31 -6.96
CA PHE A 23 -1.13 5.56 -6.97
C PHE A 23 -1.77 5.53 -8.38
N PRO A 24 -2.62 4.53 -8.68
CA PRO A 24 -3.28 4.41 -9.98
C PRO A 24 -4.12 5.64 -10.33
N LYS A 25 -4.51 5.75 -11.61
CA LYS A 25 -5.36 6.85 -12.09
C LYS A 25 -6.81 6.72 -11.66
N THR A 26 -7.29 5.49 -11.51
CA THR A 26 -8.63 5.19 -11.04
C THR A 26 -8.59 4.47 -9.70
N GLU A 27 -9.76 4.13 -9.16
CA GLU A 27 -9.87 3.30 -7.95
C GLU A 27 -9.91 1.80 -8.25
N ASP A 28 -9.47 1.39 -9.44
CA ASP A 28 -9.35 -0.01 -9.81
C ASP A 28 -7.98 -0.55 -9.39
N VAL A 29 -7.95 -1.57 -8.54
CA VAL A 29 -6.69 -2.24 -8.12
C VAL A 29 -5.98 -2.95 -9.29
N ARG A 30 -6.67 -3.16 -10.41
CA ARG A 30 -6.11 -3.72 -11.65
C ARG A 30 -5.32 -2.68 -12.44
N ASP A 31 -5.59 -1.40 -12.26
CA ASP A 31 -4.84 -0.35 -12.93
C ASP A 31 -3.38 -0.36 -12.46
N PRO A 32 -2.42 -0.17 -13.38
CA PRO A 32 -1.02 -0.20 -13.02
C PRO A 32 -0.64 1.01 -12.17
N LEU A 33 0.34 0.84 -11.28
CA LEU A 33 1.05 1.96 -10.69
C LEU A 33 1.82 2.72 -11.78
N HIS A 34 2.22 3.95 -11.46
CA HIS A 34 2.97 4.79 -12.39
C HIS A 34 4.17 5.40 -11.71
N TRP A 35 5.28 5.47 -12.43
CA TRP A 35 6.46 6.19 -11.98
C TRP A 35 6.26 7.70 -12.05
N SER A 36 6.68 8.40 -11.01
CA SER A 36 6.81 9.84 -11.04
C SER A 36 7.89 10.27 -12.04
N ARG A 37 7.93 11.57 -12.37
CA ARG A 37 9.16 12.18 -12.90
C ARG A 37 10.31 11.92 -11.93
N PRO A 38 11.58 11.93 -12.40
CA PRO A 38 12.74 11.83 -11.52
C PRO A 38 12.62 12.79 -10.33
N VAL A 39 12.98 12.32 -9.13
CA VAL A 39 13.07 13.11 -7.89
C VAL A 39 14.48 13.68 -7.71
N PHE A 40 15.49 12.86 -7.98
CA PHE A 40 16.88 13.26 -8.08
C PHE A 40 17.65 12.29 -8.99
N ARG A 41 18.88 12.68 -9.33
CA ARG A 41 19.85 11.87 -10.06
C ARG A 41 21.14 11.79 -9.25
N VAL A 42 21.86 10.68 -9.37
CA VAL A 42 23.23 10.56 -8.88
C VAL A 42 24.13 10.39 -10.09
N THR A 43 25.08 11.29 -10.23
CA THR A 43 26.07 11.29 -11.31
C THR A 43 27.46 11.15 -10.73
N LEU A 44 28.39 10.57 -11.50
CA LEU A 44 29.80 10.52 -11.13
C LEU A 44 30.54 11.65 -11.85
N LYS A 45 31.15 12.56 -11.09
CA LYS A 45 31.98 13.64 -11.62
C LYS A 45 33.29 13.66 -10.87
N ASP A 46 34.40 13.59 -11.60
CA ASP A 46 35.77 13.61 -11.05
C ASP A 46 36.03 12.54 -9.97
N GLY A 47 35.32 11.40 -10.07
CA GLY A 47 35.42 10.28 -9.10
C GLY A 47 34.49 10.42 -7.88
N GLU A 48 33.75 11.52 -7.75
CA GLU A 48 32.81 11.76 -6.66
C GLU A 48 31.35 11.67 -7.14
N GLY A 49 30.50 11.06 -6.32
CA GLY A 49 29.06 11.01 -6.55
C GLY A 49 28.39 12.35 -6.23
N GLN A 50 27.76 12.98 -7.22
CA GLN A 50 26.98 14.21 -7.05
C GLN A 50 25.49 13.91 -7.10
N VAL A 51 24.76 14.41 -6.10
CA VAL A 51 23.30 14.29 -6.05
C VAL A 51 22.70 15.55 -6.67
N ILE A 52 21.93 15.38 -7.74
CA ILE A 52 21.29 16.47 -8.48
C ILE A 52 19.78 16.38 -8.27
N CYS A 53 19.20 17.41 -7.65
CA CYS A 53 17.75 17.53 -7.50
C CYS A 53 17.05 17.58 -8.86
N ARG A 54 15.83 17.03 -8.97
CA ARG A 54 15.02 17.13 -10.21
C ARG A 54 14.74 18.55 -10.71
N LYS A 55 14.76 19.54 -9.80
CA LYS A 55 14.59 20.96 -10.16
C LYS A 55 15.90 21.59 -10.63
N GLU A 56 16.93 20.77 -10.85
CA GLU A 56 18.27 21.17 -11.27
C GLU A 56 18.87 22.25 -10.35
N CYS A 57 18.57 22.14 -9.06
CA CYS A 57 19.23 22.94 -8.04
C CYS A 57 20.73 22.61 -8.01
N THR A 58 21.52 23.53 -7.45
CA THR A 58 22.96 23.28 -7.25
C THR A 58 23.19 21.97 -6.47
N PRO A 59 24.21 21.16 -6.81
CA PRO A 59 24.45 19.88 -6.12
C PRO A 59 24.64 20.03 -4.60
N SER A 60 25.23 21.15 -4.15
CA SER A 60 25.37 21.45 -2.71
C SER A 60 24.04 21.59 -1.96
N ALA A 61 22.93 21.82 -2.67
CA ALA A 61 21.61 21.91 -2.07
C ALA A 61 20.96 20.53 -1.86
N ALA A 62 21.42 19.48 -2.53
CA ALA A 62 20.81 18.15 -2.53
C ALA A 62 21.76 17.11 -1.93
N HIS A 63 21.29 16.31 -0.99
CA HIS A 63 22.12 15.33 -0.31
C HIS A 63 21.36 14.05 0.02
N LEU A 64 22.12 12.96 0.10
CA LEU A 64 21.67 11.65 0.57
C LEU A 64 22.39 11.33 1.88
N LYS A 65 21.63 10.92 2.89
CA LYS A 65 22.16 10.50 4.19
C LYS A 65 21.43 9.25 4.67
N ARG A 66 22.07 8.38 5.46
CA ARG A 66 21.35 7.32 6.15
C ARG A 66 20.65 7.89 7.39
N ASN A 67 19.41 7.48 7.63
CA ASN A 67 18.68 7.79 8.85
C ASN A 67 18.97 6.76 9.95
N GLU A 68 18.36 6.94 11.13
CA GLU A 68 18.52 6.05 12.29
C GLU A 68 18.10 4.59 12.05
N ASN A 69 17.29 4.33 11.01
CA ASN A 69 16.84 3.00 10.61
C ASN A 69 17.64 2.47 9.41
N GLU A 70 18.84 3.02 9.15
CA GLU A 70 19.72 2.69 8.03
C GLU A 70 19.13 2.94 6.62
N LYS A 71 17.95 3.55 6.53
CA LYS A 71 17.33 3.91 5.25
C LYS A 71 17.94 5.19 4.68
N LEU A 72 18.05 5.26 3.36
CA LEU A 72 18.58 6.44 2.68
C LEU A 72 17.52 7.55 2.65
N GLU A 73 17.84 8.73 3.15
CA GLU A 73 17.01 9.93 3.09
C GLU A 73 17.61 10.91 2.08
N TYR A 74 16.78 11.33 1.13
CA TYR A 74 17.05 12.42 0.22
C TYR A 74 16.49 13.73 0.79
N LYS A 75 17.29 14.78 0.73
CA LYS A 75 16.87 16.13 1.08
C LYS A 75 17.45 17.16 0.11
N CYS A 76 16.62 18.12 -0.29
CA CYS A 76 17.04 19.30 -1.04
C CYS A 76 16.71 20.58 -0.26
N ASP A 77 17.74 21.25 0.29
CA ASP A 77 17.59 22.42 1.17
C ASP A 77 16.97 23.61 0.44
N GLN A 78 17.35 23.85 -0.81
CA GLN A 78 16.79 24.92 -1.63
C GLN A 78 15.30 24.69 -1.94
N CYS A 79 14.93 23.45 -2.33
CA CYS A 79 13.52 23.11 -2.58
C CYS A 79 12.71 23.14 -1.28
N GLN A 80 13.29 22.69 -0.18
CA GLN A 80 12.63 22.70 1.12
C GLN A 80 12.38 24.12 1.61
N ALA A 81 13.33 25.04 1.43
CA ALA A 81 13.14 26.45 1.76
C ALA A 81 11.96 27.05 0.97
N ALA A 82 11.86 26.78 -0.33
CA ALA A 82 10.74 27.23 -1.15
C ALA A 82 9.39 26.69 -0.64
N VAL A 83 9.33 25.40 -0.27
CA VAL A 83 8.12 24.78 0.28
C VAL A 83 7.70 25.42 1.60
N LEU A 84 8.67 25.75 2.48
CA LEU A 84 8.38 26.37 3.78
C LEU A 84 7.80 27.79 3.66
N THR A 85 8.02 28.46 2.52
CA THR A 85 7.48 29.80 2.24
C THR A 85 6.17 29.78 1.46
N SER A 86 5.73 28.62 0.99
CA SER A 86 4.51 28.45 0.20
C SER A 86 3.31 28.07 1.06
N SER A 87 2.11 28.43 0.59
CA SER A 87 0.86 27.93 1.19
C SER A 87 0.67 26.43 0.90
N GLU A 88 -0.19 25.75 1.68
CA GLU A 88 -0.48 24.33 1.42
C GLU A 88 -1.16 24.13 0.05
N GLU A 89 -1.96 25.09 -0.41
CA GLU A 89 -2.59 25.07 -1.74
C GLU A 89 -1.57 25.22 -2.86
N GLU A 90 -0.58 26.12 -2.69
CA GLU A 90 0.53 26.28 -3.63
C GLU A 90 1.37 25.00 -3.71
N VAL A 91 1.68 24.40 -2.56
CA VAL A 91 2.37 23.11 -2.48
C VAL A 91 1.58 22.02 -3.21
N PHE A 92 0.28 21.92 -2.98
CA PHE A 92 -0.53 20.93 -3.69
C PHE A 92 -0.56 21.18 -5.21
N SER A 93 -0.78 22.42 -5.64
CA SER A 93 -0.79 22.80 -7.06
C SER A 93 0.53 22.49 -7.76
N MET A 94 1.66 22.80 -7.12
CA MET A 94 2.99 22.45 -7.62
C MET A 94 3.17 20.93 -7.72
N TRP A 95 2.71 20.17 -6.72
CA TRP A 95 2.78 18.71 -6.74
C TRP A 95 1.95 18.13 -7.89
N VAL A 96 0.72 18.60 -8.09
CA VAL A 96 -0.16 18.17 -9.20
C VAL A 96 0.56 18.40 -10.52
N ASN A 97 1.04 19.61 -10.78
CA ASN A 97 1.71 19.94 -12.05
C ASN A 97 2.96 19.08 -12.33
N GLU A 98 3.70 18.71 -11.28
CA GLU A 98 4.98 18.01 -11.43
C GLU A 98 4.86 16.48 -11.39
N ALA A 99 3.94 15.94 -10.60
CA ALA A 99 3.83 14.51 -10.31
C ALA A 99 2.59 13.86 -10.93
N ARG A 100 1.47 14.58 -11.00
CA ARG A 100 0.16 14.07 -11.45
C ARG A 100 -0.65 15.16 -12.18
N PRO A 101 -0.17 15.69 -13.33
CA PRO A 101 -0.90 16.72 -14.06
C PRO A 101 -2.24 16.21 -14.63
N ASP A 102 -2.41 14.88 -14.64
CA ASP A 102 -3.62 14.16 -15.03
C ASP A 102 -4.51 13.79 -13.84
N LEU A 103 -4.27 14.36 -12.65
CA LEU A 103 -5.13 14.13 -11.48
C LEU A 103 -6.56 14.62 -11.77
N ASP A 104 -7.54 13.74 -11.58
CA ASP A 104 -8.94 14.09 -11.74
C ASP A 104 -9.41 14.98 -10.58
N MET A 105 -9.48 16.29 -10.83
CA MET A 105 -9.91 17.30 -9.86
C MET A 105 -11.41 17.24 -9.54
N SER A 106 -12.19 16.36 -10.16
CA SER A 106 -13.58 16.08 -9.79
C SER A 106 -13.70 15.03 -8.68
N ARG A 107 -12.58 14.38 -8.30
CA ARG A 107 -12.52 13.25 -7.35
C ARG A 107 -11.90 13.67 -6.02
N PRO A 108 -12.71 13.96 -4.98
CA PRO A 108 -12.20 14.44 -3.69
C PRO A 108 -11.22 13.47 -3.00
N ASP A 109 -11.41 12.17 -3.20
CA ASP A 109 -10.53 11.10 -2.71
C ASP A 109 -9.12 11.23 -3.29
N LEU A 110 -8.98 11.39 -4.61
CA LEU A 110 -7.70 11.55 -5.29
C LEU A 110 -7.02 12.88 -4.92
N ILE A 111 -7.80 13.96 -4.77
CA ILE A 111 -7.30 15.26 -4.33
C ILE A 111 -6.73 15.15 -2.92
N PHE A 112 -7.49 14.56 -1.99
CA PHE A 112 -7.05 14.39 -0.61
C PHE A 112 -5.78 13.52 -0.52
N LYS A 113 -5.71 12.45 -1.33
CA LYS A 113 -4.53 11.59 -1.41
C LYS A 113 -3.33 12.35 -1.95
N GLY A 114 -3.49 13.06 -3.06
CA GLY A 114 -2.43 13.87 -3.65
C GLY A 114 -1.93 14.95 -2.69
N PHE A 115 -2.84 15.60 -1.96
CA PHE A 115 -2.50 16.58 -0.93
C PHE A 115 -1.68 15.96 0.21
N SER A 116 -2.08 14.78 0.68
CA SER A 116 -1.36 14.04 1.72
C SER A 116 0.05 13.67 1.26
N VAL A 117 0.20 13.18 0.02
CA VAL A 117 1.52 12.88 -0.57
C VAL A 117 2.35 14.16 -0.73
N ALA A 118 1.79 15.25 -1.24
CA ALA A 118 2.47 16.53 -1.40
C ALA A 118 3.03 17.06 -0.07
N LYS A 119 2.24 16.95 1.01
CA LYS A 119 2.61 17.37 2.37
C LYS A 119 3.69 16.47 2.98
N LEU A 120 3.55 15.14 2.86
CA LEU A 120 4.52 14.18 3.39
C LEU A 120 5.87 14.25 2.67
N THR A 121 5.86 14.46 1.36
CA THR A 121 7.08 14.56 0.53
C THR A 121 7.68 15.97 0.53
N LYS A 122 6.94 16.96 1.03
CA LYS A 122 7.25 18.39 0.88
C LYS A 122 7.64 18.72 -0.58
N LEU A 123 6.78 18.43 -1.55
CA LEU A 123 7.10 18.52 -2.98
C LEU A 123 8.35 17.71 -3.39
N TRP A 124 8.45 16.49 -2.88
CA TRP A 124 9.62 15.64 -3.12
C TRP A 124 10.95 16.27 -2.71
N SER A 125 10.95 17.29 -1.83
CA SER A 125 12.17 17.94 -1.33
C SER A 125 12.75 17.22 -0.10
N ASN A 126 11.98 16.34 0.53
CA ASN A 126 12.44 15.41 1.55
C ASN A 126 11.70 14.08 1.36
N CYS A 127 12.46 13.01 1.11
CA CYS A 127 11.92 11.68 0.92
C CYS A 127 12.86 10.62 1.50
N VAL A 128 12.29 9.52 1.97
CA VAL A 128 13.06 8.34 2.39
C VAL A 128 12.95 7.29 1.30
N LEU A 129 14.08 6.72 0.90
CA LEU A 129 14.14 5.60 -0.02
C LEU A 129 13.83 4.31 0.72
N ASP A 130 13.01 3.49 0.07
CA ASP A 130 12.76 2.12 0.45
C ASP A 130 12.89 1.25 -0.79
N GLU A 131 13.62 0.17 -0.66
CA GLU A 131 13.70 -0.81 -1.72
C GLU A 131 12.31 -1.42 -1.94
N ILE A 132 11.88 -1.47 -3.20
CA ILE A 132 10.68 -2.22 -3.56
C ILE A 132 11.02 -3.70 -3.41
N PRO A 133 10.39 -4.42 -2.47
CA PRO A 133 10.65 -5.84 -2.33
C PRO A 133 10.15 -6.56 -3.58
N PRO A 134 10.93 -7.50 -4.15
CA PRO A 134 10.44 -8.34 -5.23
C PRO A 134 9.28 -9.19 -4.72
N ALA A 135 8.38 -9.59 -5.61
CA ALA A 135 7.30 -10.47 -5.22
C ALA A 135 7.80 -11.91 -5.07
N VAL A 136 7.65 -12.50 -3.89
CA VAL A 136 8.21 -13.80 -3.54
C VAL A 136 7.11 -14.79 -3.19
N GLN A 137 7.10 -15.96 -3.86
CA GLN A 137 6.24 -17.07 -3.43
C GLN A 137 6.85 -17.74 -2.20
N SER A 138 6.05 -17.89 -1.15
CA SER A 138 6.42 -18.63 0.07
C SER A 138 5.65 -19.95 0.13
N PRO A 139 6.25 -21.06 0.58
CA PRO A 139 5.57 -22.36 0.67
C PRO A 139 4.46 -22.39 1.72
N ILE A 140 4.50 -21.47 2.70
CA ILE A 140 3.52 -21.39 3.80
C ILE A 140 2.52 -20.26 3.60
N SER A 141 2.69 -19.43 2.58
CA SER A 141 1.77 -18.33 2.28
C SER A 141 0.83 -18.72 1.13
N PRO A 142 -0.50 -18.51 1.27
CA PRO A 142 -1.45 -18.77 0.19
C PRO A 142 -1.39 -17.71 -0.94
N ILE A 143 -0.62 -16.64 -0.74
CA ILE A 143 -0.38 -15.56 -1.69
C ILE A 143 1.12 -15.27 -1.82
N ARG A 144 1.54 -14.60 -2.90
CA ARG A 144 2.89 -14.05 -2.99
C ARG A 144 3.07 -12.94 -1.95
N LEU A 145 4.27 -12.81 -1.42
CA LEU A 145 4.66 -11.70 -0.56
C LEU A 145 5.17 -10.57 -1.43
N GLY A 146 4.94 -9.31 -1.07
CA GLY A 146 5.33 -8.16 -1.89
C GLY A 146 4.42 -6.95 -1.72
N LEU A 147 4.46 -6.05 -2.69
CA LEU A 147 3.60 -4.85 -2.69
C LEU A 147 2.24 -5.13 -3.31
N TYR A 148 1.18 -4.72 -2.62
CA TYR A 148 -0.20 -4.84 -3.05
C TYR A 148 -0.88 -3.47 -3.11
N LYS A 149 -1.64 -3.23 -4.18
CA LYS A 149 -2.62 -2.16 -4.30
C LYS A 149 -3.91 -2.63 -3.64
N GLY A 150 -4.53 -1.84 -2.77
CA GLY A 150 -5.78 -2.21 -2.13
C GLY A 150 -6.77 -1.08 -1.94
N THR A 151 -8.06 -1.39 -1.95
CA THR A 151 -9.14 -0.42 -1.72
C THR A 151 -9.33 -0.14 -0.22
N TYR A 152 -9.41 1.13 0.17
CA TYR A 152 -9.62 1.57 1.56
C TYR A 152 -10.76 2.58 1.69
N GLY A 153 -11.95 2.17 1.23
CA GLY A 153 -13.16 2.98 1.35
C GLY A 153 -12.94 4.42 0.86
N SER A 154 -13.30 5.41 1.66
CA SER A 154 -13.16 6.84 1.34
C SER A 154 -11.74 7.33 1.06
N HIS A 155 -10.72 6.56 1.41
CA HIS A 155 -9.32 6.93 1.19
C HIS A 155 -8.76 6.46 -0.16
N GLY A 156 -9.56 5.73 -0.95
CA GLY A 156 -9.20 5.28 -2.28
C GLY A 156 -8.21 4.11 -2.25
N ILE A 157 -7.28 4.09 -3.21
CA ILE A 157 -6.26 3.05 -3.32
C ILE A 157 -5.06 3.36 -2.42
N GLU A 158 -4.67 2.37 -1.63
CA GLU A 158 -3.46 2.37 -0.82
C GLU A 158 -2.50 1.28 -1.26
N ILE A 159 -1.22 1.49 -0.96
CA ILE A 159 -0.19 0.48 -1.18
C ILE A 159 0.18 -0.11 0.18
N ILE A 160 0.15 -1.43 0.28
CA ILE A 160 0.66 -2.17 1.43
C ILE A 160 1.78 -3.11 1.02
N LYS A 161 2.71 -3.37 1.93
CA LYS A 161 3.66 -4.48 1.82
C LYS A 161 3.11 -5.65 2.62
N VAL A 162 2.89 -6.78 1.96
CA VAL A 162 2.52 -8.03 2.61
C VAL A 162 3.79 -8.84 2.89
N SER A 163 4.00 -9.19 4.14
CA SER A 163 5.13 -9.99 4.61
C SER A 163 4.67 -11.05 5.61
N LEU A 164 5.55 -12.02 5.91
CA LEU A 164 5.32 -12.97 7.00
C LEU A 164 5.89 -12.41 8.30
N SER A 165 5.21 -12.68 9.41
CA SER A 165 5.78 -12.51 10.75
C SER A 165 7.03 -13.39 10.92
N GLU A 166 7.89 -13.05 11.88
CA GLU A 166 9.13 -13.79 12.16
C GLU A 166 8.90 -15.29 12.46
N ASN A 167 7.77 -15.61 13.11
CA ASN A 167 7.38 -16.98 13.41
C ASN A 167 6.71 -17.71 12.22
N GLY A 168 6.42 -17.01 11.12
CA GLY A 168 5.76 -17.54 9.93
C GLY A 168 4.27 -17.88 10.09
N TYR A 169 3.63 -17.43 11.16
CA TYR A 169 2.23 -17.75 11.45
C TYR A 169 1.24 -16.70 10.96
N GLU A 170 1.71 -15.46 10.76
CA GLU A 170 0.86 -14.35 10.37
C GLU A 170 1.32 -13.71 9.06
N LEU A 171 0.37 -13.32 8.22
CA LEU A 171 0.62 -12.32 7.18
C LEU A 171 0.39 -10.93 7.78
N LEU A 172 1.34 -10.04 7.54
CA LEU A 172 1.32 -8.65 7.99
C LEU A 172 1.24 -7.73 6.77
N GLY A 173 0.25 -6.82 6.76
CA GLY A 173 0.09 -5.82 5.71
C GLY A 173 0.51 -4.43 6.19
N ASP A 174 1.76 -4.03 5.95
CA ASP A 174 2.29 -2.70 6.32
C ASP A 174 1.82 -1.62 5.34
N LYS A 175 1.21 -0.53 5.81
CA LYS A 175 0.87 0.62 4.96
C LYS A 175 2.15 1.32 4.50
N ILE A 176 2.33 1.42 3.18
CA ILE A 176 3.45 2.16 2.59
C ILE A 176 3.13 3.65 2.51
N LEU A 177 1.97 4.01 1.96
CA LEU A 177 1.55 5.42 1.86
C LEU A 177 0.67 5.85 3.04
N GLY A 178 -0.21 4.96 3.49
CA GLY A 178 -1.12 5.23 4.60
C GLY A 178 -2.16 6.31 4.31
N ASP A 179 -3.05 6.46 5.27
CA ASP A 179 -4.11 7.45 5.29
C ASP A 179 -4.15 8.15 6.68
N PRO A 180 -4.95 9.21 6.87
CA PRO A 180 -4.99 9.91 8.16
C PRO A 180 -5.49 9.06 9.33
N ASN A 181 -6.21 7.98 9.05
CA ASN A 181 -6.71 7.07 10.06
C ASN A 181 -5.63 6.04 10.38
N VAL A 182 -5.10 5.31 9.40
CA VAL A 182 -3.98 4.38 9.56
C VAL A 182 -2.76 4.86 8.74
N PRO A 183 -1.79 5.53 9.38
CA PRO A 183 -0.69 6.18 8.67
C PRO A 183 0.34 5.20 8.14
N ALA A 184 1.20 5.69 7.23
CA ALA A 184 2.35 4.96 6.71
C ALA A 184 3.22 4.38 7.84
N GLY A 185 3.79 3.20 7.59
CA GLY A 185 4.60 2.45 8.54
C GLY A 185 3.81 1.74 9.65
N LYS A 186 2.47 1.80 9.63
CA LYS A 186 1.62 1.00 10.50
C LYS A 186 1.14 -0.25 9.79
N ILE A 187 1.01 -1.34 10.53
CA ILE A 187 0.35 -2.55 10.05
C ILE A 187 -1.15 -2.25 9.97
N SER A 188 -1.73 -2.52 8.81
CA SER A 188 -3.17 -2.40 8.55
C SER A 188 -3.90 -3.73 8.61
N LEU A 189 -3.20 -4.84 8.33
CA LEU A 189 -3.79 -6.18 8.25
C LEU A 189 -2.94 -7.17 9.05
N TYR A 190 -3.60 -8.02 9.82
CA TYR A 190 -3.03 -9.18 10.49
C TYR A 190 -3.86 -10.40 10.09
N VAL A 191 -3.25 -11.44 9.53
CA VAL A 191 -3.95 -12.67 9.14
C VAL A 191 -3.30 -13.84 9.82
N ASP A 192 -4.03 -14.59 10.64
CA ASP A 192 -3.50 -15.79 11.29
C ASP A 192 -3.70 -17.00 10.38
N LEU A 193 -2.60 -17.51 9.82
CA LEU A 193 -2.62 -18.66 8.90
C LEU A 193 -2.99 -19.97 9.60
N ARG A 194 -3.12 -19.97 10.93
CA ARG A 194 -3.57 -21.10 11.74
C ARG A 194 -5.08 -21.08 11.98
N LYS A 195 -5.79 -20.07 11.51
CA LYS A 195 -7.24 -19.90 11.68
C LYS A 195 -7.99 -20.11 10.35
N PRO A 196 -7.94 -21.30 9.72
CA PRO A 196 -8.61 -21.53 8.44
C PRO A 196 -10.13 -21.49 8.60
N ILE A 197 -10.83 -20.95 7.60
CA ILE A 197 -12.28 -20.89 7.53
C ILE A 197 -12.73 -21.68 6.30
N THR A 198 -13.73 -22.54 6.45
CA THR A 198 -14.37 -23.24 5.34
C THR A 198 -15.82 -22.82 5.29
N LEU A 199 -16.24 -22.24 4.16
CA LEU A 199 -17.63 -21.89 3.89
C LEU A 199 -18.04 -22.50 2.56
N ASN A 200 -18.98 -23.45 2.59
CA ASN A 200 -19.40 -24.20 1.42
C ASN A 200 -20.88 -23.97 1.06
N ASP A 201 -21.74 -23.56 2.00
CA ASP A 201 -23.13 -23.24 1.71
C ASP A 201 -23.24 -21.77 1.31
N GLU A 202 -23.73 -21.50 0.10
CA GLU A 202 -23.93 -20.12 -0.37
C GLU A 202 -24.92 -19.35 0.48
N ARG A 203 -25.91 -20.01 1.12
CA ARG A 203 -26.89 -19.33 1.99
C ARG A 203 -26.23 -18.78 3.23
N GLU A 204 -25.36 -19.58 3.86
CA GLU A 204 -24.54 -19.15 5.00
C GLU A 204 -23.66 -17.94 4.67
N MET A 205 -23.17 -17.82 3.42
CA MET A 205 -22.37 -16.67 2.98
C MET A 205 -23.18 -15.38 2.84
N HIS A 206 -24.48 -15.48 2.53
CA HIS A 206 -25.36 -14.31 2.42
C HIS A 206 -25.89 -13.85 3.79
N GLU A 207 -25.85 -14.71 4.81
CA GLU A 207 -26.21 -14.37 6.18
C GLU A 207 -25.02 -13.70 6.91
N PHE A 208 -24.95 -12.37 6.87
CA PHE A 208 -23.84 -11.63 7.48
C PHE A 208 -23.65 -11.96 8.96
N ASP A 209 -24.72 -12.13 9.73
CA ASP A 209 -24.64 -12.48 11.16
C ASP A 209 -23.97 -13.84 11.36
N PHE A 210 -24.24 -14.82 10.49
CA PHE A 210 -23.56 -16.10 10.50
C PHE A 210 -22.07 -15.90 10.23
N VAL A 211 -21.71 -15.24 9.12
CA VAL A 211 -20.31 -14.95 8.75
C VAL A 211 -19.56 -14.21 9.86
N ASN A 212 -20.23 -13.26 10.51
CA ASN A 212 -19.68 -12.45 11.59
C ASN A 212 -19.53 -13.24 12.90
N SER A 213 -20.35 -14.28 13.12
CA SER A 213 -20.28 -15.14 14.30
C SER A 213 -19.15 -16.18 14.21
N LEU A 214 -18.57 -16.40 13.04
CA LEU A 214 -17.48 -17.36 12.86
C LEU A 214 -16.24 -16.93 13.65
N ASP A 215 -15.80 -17.80 14.55
CA ASP A 215 -14.49 -17.73 15.19
C ASP A 215 -13.78 -19.07 15.01
N PRO A 216 -12.92 -19.20 13.98
CA PRO A 216 -12.19 -20.44 13.75
C PRO A 216 -11.18 -20.71 14.87
N ASP A 217 -11.10 -21.98 15.26
CA ASP A 217 -10.09 -22.46 16.18
C ASP A 217 -8.67 -22.15 15.65
N THR A 218 -7.75 -21.89 16.57
CA THR A 218 -6.35 -21.69 16.23
C THR A 218 -5.66 -23.04 16.19
N LEU A 219 -5.23 -23.47 15.00
CA LEU A 219 -4.47 -24.70 14.83
C LEU A 219 -3.03 -24.56 15.37
N PRO A 220 -2.34 -25.68 15.68
CA PRO A 220 -0.96 -25.65 16.18
C PRO A 220 0.07 -25.10 15.16
N SER A 221 -0.24 -25.19 13.86
CA SER A 221 0.64 -24.78 12.77
C SER A 221 -0.17 -24.15 11.63
N PRO A 222 0.46 -23.32 10.79
CA PRO A 222 -0.21 -22.76 9.61
C PRO A 222 -0.88 -23.83 8.77
N TYR A 223 -2.09 -23.55 8.32
CA TYR A 223 -2.86 -24.44 7.47
C TYR A 223 -2.76 -23.98 6.02
N CYS A 224 -2.19 -24.82 5.15
CA CYS A 224 -2.19 -24.54 3.72
C CYS A 224 -3.34 -25.32 3.08
N PHE A 225 -4.32 -24.62 2.52
CA PHE A 225 -5.33 -25.26 1.68
C PHE A 225 -4.65 -25.93 0.47
N PRO A 226 -5.18 -27.08 -0.02
CA PRO A 226 -4.66 -27.71 -1.22
C PRO A 226 -4.56 -26.74 -2.41
N PRO A 227 -3.57 -26.86 -3.30
CA PRO A 227 -3.43 -25.94 -4.45
C PRO A 227 -4.64 -25.89 -5.38
N ASN A 228 -5.40 -26.99 -5.45
CA ASN A 228 -6.64 -27.14 -6.23
C ASN A 228 -7.90 -26.88 -5.39
N ALA A 229 -7.76 -26.40 -4.15
CA ALA A 229 -8.90 -26.04 -3.33
C ALA A 229 -9.70 -24.93 -4.01
N SER A 230 -11.01 -25.09 -3.99
CA SER A 230 -11.97 -24.11 -4.45
C SER A 230 -13.21 -24.22 -3.58
N GLN A 231 -13.57 -23.12 -2.95
CA GLN A 231 -14.81 -22.98 -2.21
C GLN A 231 -15.62 -21.82 -2.81
N PRO A 232 -16.97 -21.88 -2.78
CA PRO A 232 -17.80 -20.79 -3.27
C PRO A 232 -17.49 -19.47 -2.54
N PHE A 233 -17.74 -18.37 -3.24
CA PHE A 233 -17.59 -17.04 -2.69
C PHE A 233 -18.73 -16.14 -3.17
N SER A 234 -19.43 -15.58 -2.20
CA SER A 234 -20.31 -14.43 -2.35
C SER A 234 -20.15 -13.50 -1.14
N LEU A 235 -20.57 -12.25 -1.30
CA LEU A 235 -20.70 -11.29 -0.20
C LEU A 235 -22.18 -11.12 0.11
N SER A 236 -22.50 -10.87 1.38
CA SER A 236 -23.84 -10.44 1.79
C SER A 236 -24.18 -9.06 1.21
N ASP A 237 -25.46 -8.82 0.92
CA ASP A 237 -25.92 -7.60 0.23
C ASP A 237 -25.65 -6.29 0.99
N ASN A 238 -25.46 -6.36 2.31
CA ASN A 238 -25.19 -5.22 3.19
C ASN A 238 -23.71 -4.84 3.28
N ILE A 239 -22.80 -5.55 2.59
CA ILE A 239 -21.37 -5.26 2.62
C ILE A 239 -21.03 -4.10 1.69
N PHE A 240 -20.47 -3.03 2.25
CA PHE A 240 -19.98 -1.89 1.48
C PHE A 240 -18.66 -2.22 0.77
N MET A 241 -18.65 -2.06 -0.55
CA MET A 241 -17.47 -2.24 -1.38
C MET A 241 -17.41 -1.18 -2.48
N ARG A 242 -16.21 -0.64 -2.73
CA ARG A 242 -16.00 0.35 -3.80
C ARG A 242 -15.83 -0.26 -5.19
N ASP A 243 -15.13 -1.38 -5.30
CA ASP A 243 -14.93 -2.09 -6.56
C ASP A 243 -15.93 -3.24 -6.70
N THR A 244 -17.12 -2.95 -7.24
CA THR A 244 -18.19 -3.95 -7.44
C THR A 244 -18.02 -4.80 -8.70
N GLN A 245 -16.98 -4.54 -9.50
CA GLN A 245 -16.87 -5.17 -10.81
C GLN A 245 -16.03 -6.45 -10.77
N ASN A 246 -16.72 -7.57 -11.01
CA ASN A 246 -16.12 -8.87 -11.32
C ASN A 246 -15.35 -9.54 -10.16
N LEU A 247 -15.90 -9.53 -8.95
CA LEU A 247 -15.39 -10.41 -7.90
C LEU A 247 -15.47 -11.88 -8.36
N PRO A 248 -14.42 -12.68 -8.14
CA PRO A 248 -14.46 -14.12 -8.39
C PRO A 248 -15.55 -14.77 -7.55
N ARG A 249 -16.31 -15.70 -8.14
CA ARG A 249 -17.36 -16.47 -7.43
C ARG A 249 -16.83 -17.64 -6.61
N THR A 250 -15.52 -17.81 -6.58
CA THR A 250 -14.84 -18.84 -5.80
C THR A 250 -13.57 -18.27 -5.21
N CYS A 251 -13.10 -18.86 -4.12
CA CYS A 251 -11.81 -18.55 -3.51
C CYS A 251 -11.06 -19.84 -3.20
N LYS A 252 -9.74 -19.77 -3.12
CA LYS A 252 -8.84 -20.90 -2.82
C LYS A 252 -8.76 -21.18 -1.31
N ALA A 253 -8.82 -20.12 -0.49
CA ALA A 253 -8.64 -20.21 0.94
C ALA A 253 -9.31 -19.05 1.68
N ARG A 254 -9.63 -19.26 2.96
CA ARG A 254 -10.09 -18.21 3.88
C ARG A 254 -9.42 -18.39 5.24
N TYR A 255 -9.12 -17.28 5.90
CA TYR A 255 -8.49 -17.26 7.21
C TYR A 255 -9.09 -16.17 8.10
N GLY A 256 -9.06 -16.39 9.42
CA GLY A 256 -9.34 -15.36 10.41
C GLY A 256 -8.23 -14.31 10.45
N GLY A 257 -8.61 -13.04 10.59
CA GLY A 257 -7.68 -11.93 10.66
C GLY A 257 -8.22 -10.77 11.49
N ARG A 258 -7.42 -9.71 11.56
CA ARG A 258 -7.74 -8.45 12.21
C ARG A 258 -7.26 -7.28 11.36
N GLY A 259 -8.08 -6.26 11.25
CA GLY A 259 -7.74 -5.01 10.57
C GLY A 259 -7.44 -3.92 11.60
N GLN A 260 -6.36 -3.17 11.41
CA GLN A 260 -6.12 -1.98 12.22
C GLN A 260 -7.09 -0.88 11.79
N ILE A 261 -7.78 -0.28 12.75
CA ILE A 261 -8.66 0.87 12.56
C ILE A 261 -8.27 1.96 13.56
N ALA A 262 -8.59 3.21 13.24
CA ALA A 262 -8.45 4.34 14.15
C ALA A 262 -9.33 5.50 13.67
N ALA A 263 -9.60 6.45 14.56
CA ALA A 263 -10.18 7.73 14.18
C ALA A 263 -9.12 8.61 13.46
N HIS A 264 -9.59 9.69 12.84
CA HIS A 264 -8.74 10.65 12.14
C HIS A 264 -7.54 11.10 13.01
N GLY A 265 -6.35 11.13 12.43
CA GLY A 265 -5.11 11.44 13.13
C GLY A 265 -4.53 10.26 13.91
N TYR A 266 -4.91 9.02 13.56
CA TYR A 266 -4.56 7.79 14.29
C TYR A 266 -4.95 7.84 15.78
N ASN A 267 -6.08 8.48 16.07
CA ASN A 267 -6.60 8.60 17.43
C ASN A 267 -7.36 7.34 17.85
N ASN A 268 -7.15 6.88 19.08
CA ASN A 268 -7.76 5.67 19.64
C ASN A 268 -7.62 4.45 18.70
N PRO A 269 -6.39 4.04 18.36
CA PRO A 269 -6.18 2.90 17.46
C PRO A 269 -6.67 1.61 18.12
N ASP A 270 -7.40 0.79 17.34
CA ASP A 270 -7.93 -0.50 17.75
C ASP A 270 -7.90 -1.50 16.58
N THR A 271 -8.23 -2.76 16.83
CA THR A 271 -8.34 -3.78 15.80
C THR A 271 -9.77 -4.27 15.65
N CYS A 272 -10.28 -4.31 14.42
CA CYS A 272 -11.53 -4.97 14.11
C CYS A 272 -11.29 -6.42 13.67
N ARG A 273 -12.27 -7.30 13.90
CA ARG A 273 -12.19 -8.66 13.33
C ARG A 273 -12.35 -8.61 11.82
N ALA A 274 -11.71 -9.56 11.15
CA ALA A 274 -11.77 -9.67 9.71
C ALA A 274 -11.67 -11.11 9.22
N GLN A 275 -12.11 -11.32 7.99
CA GLN A 275 -11.77 -12.51 7.23
C GLN A 275 -10.86 -12.12 6.07
N PHE A 276 -9.83 -12.91 5.84
CA PHE A 276 -8.94 -12.83 4.69
C PHE A 276 -9.36 -13.90 3.68
N ILE A 277 -9.60 -13.50 2.43
CA ILE A 277 -10.12 -14.34 1.36
C ILE A 277 -9.12 -14.38 0.21
N VAL A 278 -8.64 -15.56 -0.17
CA VAL A 278 -7.65 -15.71 -1.24
C VAL A 278 -8.34 -16.10 -2.54
N PHE A 279 -8.29 -15.23 -3.56
CA PHE A 279 -8.84 -15.55 -4.88
C PHE A 279 -7.80 -16.21 -5.79
N SER A 280 -6.59 -15.67 -5.80
CA SER A 280 -5.40 -16.22 -6.46
C SER A 280 -4.16 -15.89 -5.64
N GLU A 281 -2.98 -16.30 -6.12
CA GLU A 281 -1.70 -15.98 -5.46
C GLU A 281 -1.42 -14.47 -5.41
N ASP A 282 -2.03 -13.70 -6.32
CA ASP A 282 -1.79 -12.26 -6.52
C ASP A 282 -3.03 -11.40 -6.27
N TYR A 283 -4.14 -12.01 -5.83
CA TYR A 283 -5.40 -11.33 -5.65
C TYR A 283 -6.15 -11.87 -4.44
N PHE A 284 -6.44 -10.99 -3.48
CA PHE A 284 -7.15 -11.35 -2.26
C PHE A 284 -8.16 -10.28 -1.86
N GLY A 285 -9.10 -10.68 -1.01
CA GLY A 285 -10.08 -9.82 -0.36
C GLY A 285 -9.90 -9.80 1.15
N PHE A 286 -10.36 -8.72 1.77
CA PHE A 286 -10.35 -8.55 3.21
C PHE A 286 -11.70 -8.01 3.66
N LEU A 287 -12.46 -8.84 4.37
CA LEU A 287 -13.78 -8.50 4.90
C LEU A 287 -13.62 -7.93 6.30
N TRP A 288 -13.84 -6.63 6.45
CA TRP A 288 -13.83 -5.90 7.71
C TRP A 288 -15.18 -6.10 8.39
N LEU A 289 -15.26 -7.04 9.35
CA LEU A 289 -16.54 -7.47 9.92
C LEU A 289 -17.22 -6.32 10.68
N ASP A 290 -16.50 -5.65 11.58
CA ASP A 290 -17.09 -4.58 12.40
C ASP A 290 -17.40 -3.31 11.59
N LEU A 291 -16.87 -3.19 10.38
CA LEU A 291 -17.14 -2.08 9.46
C LEU A 291 -18.15 -2.42 8.36
N THR A 292 -18.61 -3.68 8.29
CA THR A 292 -19.46 -4.19 7.20
C THR A 292 -18.92 -3.79 5.82
N SER A 293 -17.61 -3.91 5.62
CA SER A 293 -16.94 -3.44 4.41
C SER A 293 -15.98 -4.47 3.83
N PHE A 294 -15.78 -4.44 2.52
CA PHE A 294 -14.87 -5.33 1.82
C PHE A 294 -13.84 -4.55 1.01
N SER A 295 -12.58 -4.90 1.24
CA SER A 295 -11.43 -4.42 0.48
C SER A 295 -10.92 -5.52 -0.44
N VAL A 296 -10.45 -5.12 -1.62
CA VAL A 296 -9.75 -6.02 -2.55
C VAL A 296 -8.31 -5.56 -2.70
N PHE A 297 -7.41 -6.51 -2.93
CA PHE A 297 -5.98 -6.27 -3.03
C PHE A 297 -5.37 -7.05 -4.17
N ARG A 298 -4.55 -6.39 -5.00
CA ARG A 298 -3.85 -7.00 -6.12
C ARG A 298 -2.35 -6.71 -6.07
N LEU A 299 -1.54 -7.71 -6.36
CA LEU A 299 -0.07 -7.58 -6.43
C LEU A 299 0.31 -6.52 -7.47
N ALA A 300 1.33 -5.74 -7.15
CA ALA A 300 1.81 -4.64 -8.00
C ALA A 300 3.05 -4.99 -8.85
N GLU A 301 3.46 -6.27 -8.91
CA GLU A 301 4.73 -6.67 -9.56
C GLU A 301 4.83 -6.27 -11.04
N ASP A 302 3.74 -6.41 -11.81
CA ASP A 302 3.69 -6.03 -13.23
C ASP A 302 3.92 -4.52 -13.45
N ASP A 303 3.94 -3.71 -12.40
CA ASP A 303 4.13 -2.26 -12.47
C ASP A 303 5.63 -1.85 -12.38
N PHE A 304 6.51 -2.80 -12.04
CA PHE A 304 7.93 -2.54 -11.73
C PHE A 304 8.92 -3.13 -12.73
N SER A 305 8.43 -3.82 -13.78
CA SER A 305 9.24 -4.47 -14.82
C SER A 305 9.65 -3.55 -15.97
#